data_AF-A0A962M3L8-F1
#
_entry.id   AF-A0A962M3L8-F1
#
_cell.length_a   1.000
_cell.length_b   1.000
_cell.length_c   1.000
_cell.angle_alpha   90.00
_cell.angle_beta   90.00
_cell.angle_gamma   90.00
#
_symmetry.space_group_name_H-M   'P 1'
#
loop_
_entity.id
_entity.type
_entity.pdbx_description
1 polymer ?
#
loop_
_entity_poly.entity_id
_entity_poly.type
_entity_poly.pdbx_seq_one_letter_code
_entity_poly.pdbx_strand_id
1 'polypeptide(L)' 'MKLGILKTDAVRPEWAAEFGEYPDMFIRLLGRADPSLEFRVYDVERGEYPADID' A
#
# COMPACT_ATOMS: atom_id res chain seq x y z
N MET A 1 8.62 -4.80 12.18
CA MET A 1 8.36 -3.33 12.10
C MET A 1 7.09 -3.12 11.29
N LYS A 2 6.29 -2.09 11.58
CA LYS A 2 5.04 -1.83 10.84
C LYS A 2 5.17 -0.61 9.94
N LEU A 3 4.85 -0.78 8.66
CA LEU A 3 4.92 0.27 7.64
C LEU A 3 3.50 0.73 7.23
N GLY A 4 3.29 2.05 7.24
CA GLY A 4 2.11 2.69 6.66
C GLY A 4 2.34 3.01 5.18
N ILE A 5 1.42 2.62 4.31
CA ILE A 5 1.41 2.98 2.89
C ILE A 5 0.22 3.90 2.64
N LEU A 6 0.50 5.12 2.19
CA LEU A 6 -0.53 6.06 1.76
C LEU A 6 -0.80 5.84 0.28
N LYS A 7 -1.98 5.30 -0.06
CA LYS A 7 -2.42 5.15 -1.44
C LYS A 7 -3.01 6.50 -1.90
N THR A 8 -2.24 7.24 -2.68
CA THR A 8 -2.59 8.58 -3.16
C THR A 8 -3.03 8.61 -4.63
N ASP A 9 -3.01 7.45 -5.29
CA ASP A 9 -3.43 7.25 -6.67
C ASP A 9 -3.83 5.78 -6.85
N ALA A 10 -4.61 5.51 -7.90
CA ALA A 10 -5.05 4.17 -8.27
C ALA A 10 -4.52 3.79 -9.65
N VAL A 11 -4.17 2.52 -9.80
CA VAL A 11 -3.87 1.97 -11.13
C VAL A 11 -5.15 2.01 -11.96
N ARG A 12 -5.01 2.29 -13.27
CA ARG A 12 -6.17 2.25 -14.17
C ARG A 12 -6.87 0.88 -14.08
N PRO A 13 -8.22 0.82 -14.06
CA PRO A 13 -8.94 -0.44 -13.86
C PRO A 13 -8.53 -1.56 -14.83
N GLU A 14 -8.21 -1.22 -16.08
CA GLU A 14 -7.75 -2.15 -17.11
C GLU A 14 -6.39 -2.81 -16.79
N TRP A 15 -5.57 -2.21 -15.92
CA TRP A 15 -4.25 -2.71 -15.53
C TRP A 15 -4.26 -3.29 -14.10
N ALA A 16 -5.12 -2.77 -13.22
CA ALA A 16 -5.21 -3.22 -11.83
C ALA A 16 -5.57 -4.72 -11.73
N ALA A 17 -6.40 -5.21 -12.65
CA ALA A 17 -6.78 -6.63 -12.70
C ALA A 17 -5.59 -7.57 -12.96
N GLU A 18 -4.59 -7.14 -13.73
CA GLU A 18 -3.42 -7.96 -14.08
C GLU A 18 -2.24 -7.72 -13.14
N PHE A 19 -1.97 -6.46 -12.79
CA PHE A 19 -0.75 -6.08 -12.08
C PHE A 19 -0.97 -5.78 -10.58
N GLY A 20 -2.23 -5.64 -10.16
CA GLY A 20 -2.60 -5.15 -8.83
C GLY A 20 -2.49 -3.63 -8.72
N GLU A 21 -2.63 -3.14 -7.50
CA GLU A 21 -2.50 -1.72 -7.16
C GLU A 21 -1.08 -1.37 -6.72
N TYR A 22 -0.75 -0.07 -6.67
CA TYR A 22 0.56 0.38 -6.20
C TYR A 22 0.94 -0.14 -4.81
N PRO A 23 0.04 -0.19 -3.79
CA PRO A 23 0.38 -0.78 -2.50
C PRO A 23 0.80 -2.25 -2.61
N ASP A 24 0.19 -3.03 -3.50
CA ASP A 24 0.53 -4.44 -3.70
C ASP A 24 1.97 -4.59 -4.20
N MET A 25 2.42 -3.68 -5.07
CA MET A 25 3.80 -3.64 -5.55
C MET A 25 4.79 -3.45 -4.38
N PHE A 26 4.54 -2.48 -3.50
CA PHE A 26 5.43 -2.21 -2.36
C PHE A 26 5.43 -3.33 -1.32
N ILE A 27 4.26 -3.86 -0.98
CA ILE A 27 4.13 -4.99 -0.04
C ILE A 27 4.89 -6.19 -0.56
N ARG A 28 4.76 -6.51 -1.86
CA ARG A 28 5.46 -7.63 -2.49
C ARG A 28 6.97 -7.42 -2.52
N LEU A 29 7.43 -6.23 -2.87
CA LEU A 29 8.86 -5.91 -2.96
C LEU A 29 9.52 -5.95 -1.58
N LEU A 30 8.95 -5.25 -0.61
CA LEU A 30 9.51 -5.11 0.73
C LEU A 30 9.34 -6.39 1.55
N GLY A 31 8.19 -7.07 1.45
CA GLY A 31 7.95 -8.34 2.14
C GLY A 31 8.85 -9.47 1.65
N ARG A 32 9.34 -9.42 0.40
CA ARG A 32 10.38 -10.35 -0.08
C ARG A 32 11.75 -10.05 0.53
N ALA A 33 12.06 -8.77 0.75
CA ALA A 33 13.33 -8.36 1.36
C ALA A 33 13.35 -8.65 2.86
N ASP A 34 12.22 -8.46 3.54
CA ASP A 34 12.04 -8.75 4.98
C ASP A 34 10.62 -9.28 5.26
N PRO A 35 10.46 -10.61 5.45
CA PRO A 35 9.18 -11.23 5.77
C PRO A 35 8.59 -10.87 7.14
N SER A 36 9.35 -10.21 8.02
CA SER A 36 8.87 -9.77 9.34
C SER A 36 8.18 -8.39 9.32
N LEU A 37 8.17 -7.72 8.16
CA LEU A 37 7.45 -6.46 7.98
C LEU A 37 5.94 -6.67 8.00
N GLU A 38 5.25 -5.82 8.75
CA GLU A 38 3.80 -5.69 8.71
C GLU A 38 3.42 -4.43 7.94
N PHE A 39 2.29 -4.46 7.23
CA PHE A 39 1.85 -3.38 6.37
C PHE A 39 0.44 -2.91 6.73
N ARG A 40 0.20 -1.60 6.65
CA ARG A 40 -1.13 -1.00 6.70
C ARG A 40 -1.28 -0.01 5.55
N VAL A 41 -2.28 -0.23 4.71
CA VAL A 41 -2.65 0.70 3.63
C VAL A 41 -3.72 1.65 4.12
N TYR A 42 -3.58 2.92 3.77
CA TYR A 42 -4.57 3.98 3.96
C TYR A 42 -4.96 4.53 2.58
N ASP A 43 -6.25 4.41 2.21
CA ASP A 43 -6.76 4.96 0.96
C ASP A 43 -7.07 6.45 1.11
N VAL A 44 -6.05 7.27 0.81
CA VAL A 44 -6.09 8.72 0.95
C VAL A 44 -7.08 9.35 -0.03
N GLU A 45 -7.25 8.76 -1.22
CA GLU A 45 -8.25 9.20 -2.20
C GLU A 45 -9.69 9.07 -1.65
N ARG A 46 -9.89 8.13 -0.73
CA ARG A 46 -11.16 7.92 -0.02
C ARG A 46 -11.24 8.64 1.32
N GLY A 47 -10.23 9.42 1.67
CA GLY A 47 -10.14 10.14 2.94
C GLY A 47 -9.77 9.26 4.13
N GLU A 48 -9.19 8.07 3.90
CA GLU A 48 -8.65 7.23 4.96
C GLU A 48 -7.22 7.67 5.29
N TYR A 49 -6.98 7.97 6.56
CA TYR A 49 -5.69 8.41 7.08
C TYR A 49 -5.35 7.70 8.38
N PRO A 50 -4.06 7.60 8.74
CA PRO A 50 -3.66 7.22 10.09
C PRO A 50 -4.21 8.21 11.11
N ALA A 51 -4.55 7.72 12.31
CA ALA A 51 -5.03 8.57 13.40
C ALA A 51 -3.92 9.45 13.98
N ASP A 52 -2.67 9.02 13.84
CA ASP A 52 -1.46 9.69 14.32
C ASP A 52 -0.28 9.32 13.41
N ILE A 53 0.69 10.22 13.25
CA ILE A 53 1.90 10.05 12.43
C ILE A 53 3.20 10.22 13.22
N ASP A 54 3.11 10.52 14.53
CA ASP A 54 4.25 10.72 15.44
C ASP A 54 4.58 9.47 16.29
#